data_AF-A0A965MHJ8-F1
#
_entry.id   AF-A0A965MHJ8-F1
#
_cell.length_a   1.000
_cell.length_b   1.000
_cell.length_c   1.000
_cell.angle_alpha   90.00
_cell.angle_beta   90.00
_cell.angle_gamma   90.00
#
_symmetry.space_group_name_H-M   'P 1'
#
loop_
_entity.id
_entity.type
_entity.pdbx_description
1 polymer ?
#
loop_
_entity_poly.entity_id
_entity_poly.type
_entity_poly.pdbx_seq_one_letter_code
_entity_poly.pdbx_strand_id
1 'polypeptide(L)'
;MQYLIRLFFLIALGLLHATTAGAVASDKHRAKAKAHRVIMGKAFGQREDAMALAKQLADKHQLPLVWTQYQIAHARFAPAIPQLVLPPAVAQAKNWAAYRERFIEPKRIAAGVAFWNSHQSTLDKAQATYGVPASLIVAILGVETLYGQHMGAYRVIDALTTLSLHFPEAHPRAQERREFFQKELGYFLIQMRKELTKKPILGSYAGAMGLPQFMPSSWAQFAVDFDGDGHIDLIKNTTDAIGSVAHYFRSFGWKTGMPTHYAVDLQSKEKDLDDLLVPDILPSFSVADLKTKGALIEERGQQHVGPLALVELHNGGATPSYVIGTDNFYVITRYNWSSYYAMAVIELSETLAREIKKTP
;
A
#
# COMPACT_ATOMS: atom_id res chain seq x y z
N MET A 1 28.61 -1.43 2.30
CA MET A 1 28.07 -1.24 0.94
C MET A 1 26.57 -0.99 1.04
N GLN A 2 26.22 0.08 1.75
CA GLN A 2 24.87 0.59 1.99
C GLN A 2 24.93 2.01 1.44
N TYR A 3 23.98 2.41 0.61
CA TYR A 3 23.65 3.78 0.15
C TYR A 3 23.20 3.68 -1.31
N LEU A 4 21.91 3.40 -1.52
CA LEU A 4 21.05 3.95 -2.57
C LEU A 4 19.79 3.09 -2.66
N ILE A 5 18.66 3.63 -2.20
CA ILE A 5 17.31 3.58 -2.82
C ILE A 5 16.44 4.40 -1.86
N ARG A 6 16.44 5.72 -2.04
CA ARG A 6 15.38 6.60 -1.54
C ARG A 6 14.40 6.84 -2.69
N LEU A 7 13.62 5.82 -3.05
CA LEU A 7 12.39 6.00 -3.82
C LEU A 7 11.22 5.80 -2.86
N PHE A 8 10.59 6.89 -2.45
CA PHE A 8 9.48 6.87 -1.50
C PHE A 8 8.15 6.67 -2.23
N PHE A 9 7.47 5.57 -1.94
CA PHE A 9 6.09 5.33 -2.33
C PHE A 9 5.17 5.95 -1.28
N LEU A 10 4.71 7.17 -1.53
CA LEU A 10 3.43 7.63 -0.99
C LEU A 10 2.39 7.28 -2.04
N ILE A 11 1.73 6.14 -1.88
CA ILE A 11 0.40 5.94 -2.44
C ILE A 11 -0.52 6.57 -1.40
N ALA A 12 -0.99 7.79 -1.67
CA ALA A 12 -2.11 8.32 -0.93
C ALA A 12 -3.26 7.34 -1.16
N LEU A 13 -3.68 6.62 -0.11
CA LEU A 13 -4.91 5.84 -0.18
C LEU A 13 -6.04 6.87 -0.31
N GLY A 14 -6.48 7.07 -1.56
CA GLY A 14 -7.51 8.05 -1.89
C GLY A 14 -8.71 7.91 -0.96
N LEU A 15 -9.07 9.02 -0.32
CA LEU A 15 -10.26 9.18 0.50
C LEU A 15 -11.51 8.81 -0.32
N LEU A 16 -12.04 7.61 -0.14
CA LEU A 16 -13.45 7.33 -0.43
C LEU A 16 -14.27 8.18 0.54
N HIS A 17 -14.74 9.33 0.05
CA HIS A 17 -15.70 10.17 0.76
C HIS A 17 -17.04 9.44 0.83
N ALA A 18 -17.47 9.06 2.04
CA ALA A 18 -18.86 8.76 2.33
C ALA A 18 -19.44 9.93 3.14
N THR A 19 -20.23 10.77 2.48
CA THR A 19 -21.03 11.82 3.13
C THR A 19 -22.11 11.16 3.98
N THR A 20 -22.11 11.42 5.28
CA THR A 20 -23.18 11.02 6.20
C THR A 20 -24.34 12.01 6.11
N ALA A 21 -25.51 11.53 5.70
CA ALA A 21 -26.78 12.19 5.97
C ALA A 21 -27.78 11.10 6.36
N GLY A 22 -28.19 11.12 7.63
CA GLY A 22 -29.24 10.26 8.14
C GLY A 22 -30.61 10.75 7.71
N ALA A 23 -31.42 9.87 7.13
CA ALA A 23 -32.86 9.85 7.30
C ALA A 23 -33.39 8.47 6.84
N VAL A 24 -34.21 7.88 7.69
CA VAL A 24 -34.87 6.58 7.52
C VAL A 24 -35.96 6.67 6.45
N ALA A 25 -35.94 5.77 5.47
CA ALA A 25 -37.14 5.26 4.80
C ALA A 25 -36.83 3.94 4.09
N SER A 26 -37.67 2.94 4.31
CA SER A 26 -37.59 1.61 3.71
C SER A 26 -37.81 1.65 2.20
N ASP A 27 -36.99 0.95 1.42
CA ASP A 27 -37.54 0.28 0.24
C ASP A 27 -36.70 -0.90 -0.27
N LYS A 28 -37.42 -1.98 -0.61
CA LYS A 28 -36.88 -3.24 -1.13
C LYS A 28 -36.42 -3.05 -2.57
N HIS A 29 -35.12 -2.90 -2.81
CA HIS A 29 -34.54 -3.14 -4.13
C HIS A 29 -33.24 -3.94 -4.07
N ARG A 30 -33.32 -5.13 -4.67
CA ARG A 30 -32.22 -6.06 -4.95
C ARG A 30 -31.12 -5.31 -5.73
N ALA A 31 -30.01 -4.99 -5.08
CA ALA A 31 -28.90 -4.28 -5.68
C ALA A 31 -28.22 -5.15 -6.75
N LYS A 32 -28.45 -4.84 -8.04
CA LYS A 32 -27.59 -5.30 -9.12
C LYS A 32 -26.22 -4.62 -8.95
N ALA A 33 -25.14 -5.42 -8.92
CA ALA A 33 -23.77 -4.93 -8.90
C ALA A 33 -23.57 -3.94 -10.08
N LYS A 34 -23.30 -2.66 -9.78
CA LYS A 34 -22.96 -1.66 -10.80
C LYS A 34 -21.62 -2.05 -11.42
N ALA A 35 -21.61 -2.30 -12.73
CA ALA A 35 -20.37 -2.48 -13.49
C ALA A 35 -19.46 -1.26 -13.27
N HIS A 36 -18.18 -1.52 -12.98
CA HIS A 36 -17.16 -0.46 -12.84
C HIS A 36 -17.01 0.25 -14.19
N ARG A 37 -17.50 1.50 -14.27
CA ARG A 37 -17.45 2.29 -15.51
C ARG A 37 -15.99 2.75 -15.72
N VAL A 38 -15.35 2.23 -16.77
CA VAL A 38 -14.00 2.67 -17.17
C VAL A 38 -14.06 4.17 -17.49
N ILE A 39 -13.28 4.97 -16.79
CA ILE A 39 -13.21 6.42 -16.98
C ILE A 39 -12.37 6.68 -18.25
N MET A 40 -13.00 7.11 -19.33
CA MET A 40 -12.33 7.34 -20.62
C MET A 40 -12.17 8.84 -20.92
N GLY A 41 -10.94 9.36 -20.95
CA GLY A 41 -10.64 10.69 -21.51
C GLY A 41 -10.14 10.63 -22.96
N LYS A 42 -9.47 11.66 -23.48
CA LYS A 42 -8.95 11.67 -24.87
C LYS A 42 -7.66 10.85 -24.98
N ALA A 43 -7.47 10.16 -26.11
CA ALA A 43 -6.21 9.46 -26.39
C ALA A 43 -5.04 10.46 -26.48
N PHE A 44 -3.84 10.06 -26.05
CA PHE A 44 -2.64 10.87 -26.23
C PHE A 44 -2.28 11.04 -27.71
N GLY A 45 -2.56 10.04 -28.55
CA GLY A 45 -2.31 10.09 -29.99
C GLY A 45 -0.83 10.28 -30.31
N GLN A 46 -0.55 10.98 -31.41
CA GLN A 46 0.81 11.25 -31.89
C GLN A 46 1.40 12.56 -31.35
N ARG A 47 1.03 12.96 -30.12
CA ARG A 47 1.64 14.14 -29.48
C ARG A 47 3.15 13.94 -29.36
N GLU A 48 3.90 15.01 -29.59
CA GLU A 48 5.37 14.99 -29.56
C GLU A 48 5.92 14.49 -28.21
N ASP A 49 5.41 15.02 -27.10
CA ASP A 49 5.82 14.62 -25.75
C ASP A 49 5.53 13.15 -25.43
N ALA A 50 4.37 12.64 -25.88
CA ALA A 50 3.99 11.25 -25.73
C ALA A 50 4.89 10.31 -26.56
N MET A 51 5.23 10.70 -27.79
CA MET A 51 6.12 9.91 -28.65
C MET A 51 7.57 9.95 -28.17
N ALA A 52 8.03 11.08 -27.63
CA ALA A 52 9.33 11.20 -26.99
C ALA A 52 9.42 10.29 -25.76
N LEU A 53 8.41 10.29 -24.89
CA LEU A 53 8.33 9.36 -23.75
C LEU A 53 8.33 7.90 -24.22
N ALA A 54 7.54 7.57 -25.25
CA ALA A 54 7.50 6.22 -25.81
C ALA A 54 8.88 5.76 -26.31
N LYS A 55 9.61 6.64 -27.02
CA LYS A 55 10.97 6.37 -27.48
C LYS A 55 11.93 6.16 -26.30
N GLN A 56 11.91 7.06 -25.31
CA GLN A 56 12.73 6.94 -24.11
C GLN A 56 12.51 5.61 -23.39
N LEU A 57 11.25 5.20 -23.20
CA LEU A 57 10.91 3.93 -22.55
C LEU A 57 11.30 2.73 -23.41
N ALA A 58 11.12 2.80 -24.73
CA ALA A 58 11.53 1.76 -25.65
C ALA A 58 13.04 1.52 -25.60
N ASP A 59 13.84 2.59 -25.68
CA ASP A 59 15.29 2.51 -25.62
C ASP A 59 15.77 2.00 -24.26
N LYS A 60 15.25 2.56 -23.16
CA LYS A 60 15.65 2.21 -21.79
C LYS A 60 15.34 0.76 -21.41
N HIS A 61 14.21 0.24 -21.89
CA HIS A 61 13.70 -1.09 -21.51
C HIS A 61 13.80 -2.13 -22.63
N GLN A 62 14.46 -1.79 -23.75
CA GLN A 62 14.65 -2.66 -24.92
C GLN A 62 13.32 -3.19 -25.47
N LEU A 63 12.29 -2.33 -25.49
CA LEU A 63 10.97 -2.66 -26.03
C LEU A 63 10.91 -2.27 -27.52
N PRO A 64 10.13 -2.97 -28.37
CA PRO A 64 9.98 -2.59 -29.77
C PRO A 64 9.36 -1.19 -29.90
N LEU A 65 10.08 -0.25 -30.53
CA LEU A 65 9.69 1.17 -30.60
C LEU A 65 8.26 1.38 -31.13
N VAL A 66 7.92 0.77 -32.26
CA VAL A 66 6.60 0.89 -32.90
C VAL A 66 5.49 0.38 -31.98
N TRP A 67 5.74 -0.73 -31.27
CA TRP A 67 4.78 -1.26 -30.30
C TRP A 67 4.62 -0.30 -29.12
N THR A 68 5.71 0.21 -28.55
CA THR A 68 5.65 1.15 -27.42
C THR A 68 4.93 2.44 -27.80
N GLN A 69 5.23 3.01 -28.96
CA GLN A 69 4.53 4.17 -29.51
C GLN A 69 3.03 3.89 -29.70
N TYR A 70 2.67 2.72 -30.22
CA TYR A 70 1.27 2.31 -30.34
C TYR A 70 0.58 2.28 -28.96
N GLN A 71 1.19 1.66 -27.95
CA GLN A 71 0.61 1.57 -26.60
C GLN A 71 0.42 2.96 -25.97
N ILE A 72 1.44 3.82 -26.03
CA ILE A 72 1.37 5.18 -25.48
C ILE A 72 0.38 6.07 -26.24
N ALA A 73 0.32 5.97 -27.57
CA ALA A 73 -0.64 6.73 -28.37
C ALA A 73 -2.10 6.36 -28.05
N HIS A 74 -2.37 5.09 -27.71
CA HIS A 74 -3.70 4.58 -27.36
C HIS A 74 -4.04 4.70 -25.86
N ALA A 75 -3.06 5.04 -25.03
CA ALA A 75 -3.32 5.47 -23.66
C ALA A 75 -4.19 6.74 -23.70
N ARG A 76 -5.06 6.89 -22.70
CA ARG A 76 -6.03 7.98 -22.62
C ARG A 76 -5.73 8.83 -21.40
N PHE A 77 -5.66 10.14 -21.61
CA PHE A 77 -5.49 11.10 -20.53
C PHE A 77 -6.69 11.05 -19.59
N ALA A 78 -6.45 10.85 -18.29
CA ALA A 78 -7.49 10.80 -17.27
C ALA A 78 -7.45 12.09 -16.41
N PRO A 79 -8.29 13.11 -16.71
CA PRO A 79 -8.15 14.45 -16.12
C PRO A 79 -8.34 14.51 -14.60
N ALA A 80 -9.03 13.52 -14.01
CA ALA A 80 -9.19 13.44 -12.56
C ALA A 80 -7.89 13.03 -11.84
N ILE A 81 -7.01 12.26 -12.49
CA ILE A 81 -5.85 11.66 -11.84
C ILE A 81 -4.84 12.70 -11.32
N PRO A 82 -4.47 13.75 -12.08
CA PRO A 82 -3.58 14.79 -11.57
C PRO A 82 -4.13 15.47 -10.30
N GLN A 83 -5.45 15.58 -10.14
CA GLN A 83 -6.05 16.16 -8.94
C GLN A 83 -5.99 15.20 -7.73
N LEU A 84 -6.07 13.89 -7.96
CA LEU A 84 -6.05 12.87 -6.90
C LEU A 84 -4.66 12.65 -6.28
N VAL A 85 -3.60 13.07 -6.96
CA VAL A 85 -2.21 12.97 -6.44
C VAL A 85 -1.76 14.24 -5.72
N LEU A 86 -2.53 15.32 -5.79
CA LEU A 86 -2.20 16.54 -5.04
C LEU A 86 -2.43 16.30 -3.54
N PRO A 87 -1.61 16.92 -2.67
CA PRO A 87 -1.93 17.00 -1.26
C PRO A 87 -3.31 17.66 -1.06
N PRO A 88 -4.04 17.31 0.01
CA PRO A 88 -5.30 17.97 0.32
C PRO A 88 -5.09 19.48 0.46
N ALA A 89 -5.99 20.27 -0.15
CA ALA A 89 -5.91 21.73 -0.16
C ALA A 89 -6.02 22.35 1.24
N VAL A 90 -6.67 21.65 2.17
CA VAL A 90 -6.76 22.01 3.58
C VAL A 90 -6.13 20.88 4.40
N ALA A 91 -5.15 21.22 5.23
CA ALA A 91 -4.60 20.29 6.20
C ALA A 91 -5.66 19.97 7.24
N GLN A 92 -6.30 18.80 7.12
CA GLN A 92 -7.13 18.27 8.20
C GLN A 92 -6.20 17.78 9.30
N ALA A 93 -6.57 18.04 10.56
CA ALA A 93 -5.86 17.49 11.70
C ALA A 93 -5.84 15.96 11.56
N LYS A 94 -4.63 15.37 11.61
CA LYS A 94 -4.49 13.92 11.56
C LYS A 94 -5.23 13.31 12.76
N ASN A 95 -5.97 12.23 12.53
CA ASN A 95 -6.80 11.61 13.56
C ASN A 95 -6.76 10.08 13.39
N TRP A 96 -6.05 9.41 14.30
CA TRP A 96 -5.84 7.98 14.28
C TRP A 96 -7.14 7.23 14.54
N ALA A 97 -7.94 7.63 15.53
CA ALA A 97 -9.25 7.02 15.77
C ALA A 97 -10.13 7.02 14.51
N ALA A 98 -10.25 8.17 13.84
CA ALA A 98 -11.04 8.28 12.61
C ALA A 98 -10.43 7.49 11.44
N TYR A 99 -9.10 7.41 11.34
CA TYR A 99 -8.44 6.61 10.31
C TYR A 99 -8.67 5.10 10.56
N ARG A 100 -8.49 4.66 11.81
CA ARG A 100 -8.67 3.29 12.28
C ARG A 100 -10.07 2.75 12.00
N GLU A 101 -11.11 3.53 12.31
CA GLU A 101 -12.51 3.13 12.12
C GLU A 101 -12.87 2.79 10.66
N ARG A 102 -12.08 3.25 9.68
CA ARG A 102 -12.29 2.92 8.25
C ARG A 102 -11.84 1.50 7.89
N PHE A 103 -10.98 0.91 8.70
CA PHE A 103 -10.35 -0.39 8.43
C PHE A 103 -10.77 -1.45 9.45
N ILE A 104 -10.84 -1.10 10.73
CA ILE A 104 -11.26 -2.00 11.80
C ILE A 104 -12.77 -1.85 11.96
N GLU A 105 -13.52 -2.44 11.04
CA GLU A 105 -14.98 -2.39 10.99
C GLU A 105 -15.60 -3.75 10.64
N PRO A 106 -16.87 -4.01 11.05
CA PRO A 106 -17.47 -5.35 10.99
C PRO A 106 -17.45 -6.02 9.61
N LYS A 107 -17.68 -5.27 8.52
CA LYS A 107 -17.72 -5.82 7.16
C LYS A 107 -16.34 -6.33 6.72
N ARG A 108 -15.27 -5.57 6.94
CA ARG A 108 -13.89 -5.97 6.62
C ARG A 108 -13.40 -7.12 7.50
N ILE A 109 -13.80 -7.14 8.77
CA ILE A 109 -13.46 -8.25 9.67
C ILE A 109 -14.16 -9.53 9.20
N ALA A 110 -15.47 -9.50 8.95
CA ALA A 110 -16.23 -10.66 8.48
C ALA A 110 -15.71 -11.19 7.13
N ALA A 111 -15.43 -10.29 6.18
CA ALA A 111 -14.85 -10.67 4.89
C ALA A 111 -13.43 -11.25 5.04
N GLY A 112 -12.65 -10.76 6.00
CA GLY A 112 -11.31 -11.27 6.27
C GLY A 112 -11.29 -12.66 6.89
N VAL A 113 -12.20 -12.92 7.83
CA VAL A 113 -12.38 -14.27 8.38
C VAL A 113 -12.80 -15.25 7.28
N ALA A 114 -13.75 -14.85 6.41
CA ALA A 114 -14.16 -15.68 5.28
C ALA A 114 -13.02 -15.92 4.28
N PHE A 115 -12.23 -14.89 3.97
CA PHE A 115 -11.05 -15.00 3.11
C PHE A 115 -10.01 -15.94 3.71
N TRP A 116 -9.70 -15.79 5.00
CA TRP A 116 -8.75 -16.65 5.70
C TRP A 116 -9.19 -18.11 5.63
N ASN A 117 -10.43 -18.40 6.01
CA ASN A 117 -10.96 -19.77 6.02
C ASN A 117 -10.92 -20.41 4.63
N SER A 118 -11.20 -19.64 3.59
CA SER A 118 -11.19 -20.12 2.20
C SER A 118 -9.77 -20.40 1.66
N HIS A 119 -8.74 -19.82 2.27
CA HIS A 119 -7.35 -19.86 1.80
C HIS A 119 -6.35 -20.31 2.88
N GLN A 120 -6.84 -21.02 3.91
CA GLN A 120 -6.05 -21.36 5.10
C GLN A 120 -4.77 -22.12 4.75
N SER A 121 -4.87 -23.17 3.91
CA SER A 121 -3.71 -23.97 3.51
C SER A 121 -2.63 -23.13 2.79
N THR A 122 -3.04 -22.21 1.94
CA THR A 122 -2.13 -21.30 1.24
C THR A 122 -1.48 -20.30 2.20
N LEU A 123 -2.26 -19.74 3.13
CA LEU A 123 -1.76 -18.82 4.15
C LEU A 123 -0.75 -19.52 5.07
N ASP A 124 -1.02 -20.75 5.49
CA ASP A 124 -0.12 -21.55 6.31
C ASP A 124 1.17 -21.86 5.56
N LYS A 125 1.08 -22.23 4.28
CA LYS A 125 2.25 -22.42 3.40
C LYS A 125 3.08 -21.14 3.29
N ALA A 126 2.44 -19.99 3.06
CA ALA A 126 3.13 -18.70 2.96
C ALA A 126 3.81 -18.30 4.26
N GLN A 127 3.15 -18.50 5.40
CA GLN A 127 3.72 -18.26 6.72
C GLN A 127 4.92 -19.19 6.98
N ALA A 128 4.82 -20.47 6.65
CA ALA A 128 5.93 -21.41 6.81
C ALA A 128 7.12 -21.07 5.90
N THR A 129 6.86 -20.62 4.67
CA THR A 129 7.88 -20.32 3.66
C THR A 129 8.62 -19.02 3.97
N TYR A 130 7.89 -17.95 4.30
CA TYR A 130 8.44 -16.60 4.41
C TYR A 130 8.54 -16.09 5.85
N GLY A 131 7.93 -16.79 6.81
CA GLY A 131 7.96 -16.42 8.23
C GLY A 131 7.13 -15.17 8.56
N VAL A 132 6.24 -14.77 7.65
CA VAL A 132 5.31 -13.64 7.80
C VAL A 132 3.96 -14.18 8.30
N PRO A 133 3.37 -13.63 9.38
CA PRO A 133 2.12 -14.15 9.91
C PRO A 133 0.99 -14.14 8.88
N ALA A 134 0.22 -15.23 8.82
CA ALA A 134 -0.98 -15.34 7.98
C ALA A 134 -1.94 -14.16 8.20
N SER A 135 -2.12 -13.74 9.46
CA SER A 135 -2.95 -12.59 9.81
C SER A 135 -2.50 -11.29 9.19
N LEU A 136 -1.19 -11.08 9.07
CA LEU A 136 -0.63 -9.89 8.47
C LEU A 136 -0.86 -9.87 6.96
N ILE A 137 -0.72 -11.02 6.31
CA ILE A 137 -1.00 -11.18 4.88
C ILE A 137 -2.48 -10.89 4.59
N VAL A 138 -3.38 -11.48 5.37
CA VAL A 138 -4.84 -11.23 5.23
C VAL A 138 -5.15 -9.76 5.50
N ALA A 139 -4.56 -9.15 6.54
CA ALA A 139 -4.78 -7.74 6.85
C ALA A 139 -4.35 -6.80 5.71
N ILE A 140 -3.22 -7.07 5.05
CA ILE A 140 -2.77 -6.30 3.89
C ILE A 140 -3.79 -6.37 2.75
N LEU A 141 -4.19 -7.58 2.34
CA LEU A 141 -5.19 -7.76 1.28
C LEU A 141 -6.55 -7.14 1.67
N GLY A 142 -6.88 -7.16 2.96
CA GLY A 142 -8.03 -6.50 3.53
C GLY A 142 -7.97 -4.99 3.42
N VAL A 143 -6.87 -4.36 3.84
CA VAL A 143 -6.67 -2.91 3.79
C VAL A 143 -6.62 -2.40 2.35
N GLU A 144 -5.88 -3.09 1.47
CA GLU A 144 -5.65 -2.65 0.09
C GLU A 144 -6.89 -2.72 -0.79
N THR A 145 -7.61 -3.85 -0.76
CA THR A 145 -8.68 -4.09 -1.76
C THR A 145 -9.98 -4.61 -1.17
N LEU A 146 -10.07 -4.74 0.16
CA LEU A 146 -11.16 -5.49 0.79
C LEU A 146 -11.27 -6.88 0.15
N TYR A 147 -10.13 -7.58 0.08
CA TYR A 147 -10.04 -8.94 -0.45
C TYR A 147 -10.52 -9.04 -1.91
N GLY A 148 -10.15 -8.05 -2.74
CA GLY A 148 -10.48 -8.00 -4.17
C GLY A 148 -11.77 -7.26 -4.54
N GLN A 149 -12.57 -6.81 -3.57
CA GLN A 149 -13.81 -6.07 -3.85
C GLN A 149 -13.57 -4.67 -4.46
N HIS A 150 -12.41 -4.08 -4.18
CA HIS A 150 -12.02 -2.74 -4.61
C HIS A 150 -10.60 -2.72 -5.17
N MET A 151 -10.41 -3.22 -6.40
CA MET A 151 -9.09 -3.26 -7.07
C MET A 151 -8.79 -2.04 -7.97
N GLY A 152 -9.71 -1.09 -8.04
CA GLY A 152 -9.60 0.09 -8.90
C GLY A 152 -10.29 -0.05 -10.25
N ALA A 153 -10.42 1.08 -10.95
CA ALA A 153 -11.26 1.21 -12.15
C ALA A 153 -10.56 1.91 -13.33
N TYR A 154 -9.30 2.33 -13.14
CA TYR A 154 -8.52 2.98 -14.20
C TYR A 154 -7.74 1.92 -14.97
N ARG A 155 -7.65 2.06 -16.30
CA ARG A 155 -6.66 1.28 -17.04
C ARG A 155 -5.28 1.71 -16.56
N VAL A 156 -4.45 0.76 -16.17
CA VAL A 156 -3.14 1.07 -15.56
C VAL A 156 -2.27 1.88 -16.50
N ILE A 157 -2.29 1.57 -17.81
CA ILE A 157 -1.61 2.35 -18.83
C ILE A 157 -2.08 3.82 -18.87
N ASP A 158 -3.38 4.07 -18.71
CA ASP A 158 -3.92 5.43 -18.71
C ASP A 158 -3.43 6.21 -17.49
N ALA A 159 -3.47 5.58 -16.32
CA ALA A 159 -3.02 6.18 -15.06
C ALA A 159 -1.53 6.54 -15.11
N LEU A 160 -0.70 5.56 -15.48
CA LEU A 160 0.75 5.73 -15.51
C LEU A 160 1.21 6.69 -16.62
N THR A 161 0.63 6.63 -17.83
CA THR A 161 0.94 7.60 -18.88
C THR A 161 0.46 9.01 -18.50
N THR A 162 -0.72 9.14 -17.89
CA THR A 162 -1.20 10.42 -17.37
C THR A 162 -0.23 11.01 -16.36
N LEU A 163 0.20 10.24 -15.36
CA LEU A 163 1.13 10.73 -14.33
C LEU A 163 2.58 10.88 -14.83
N SER A 164 2.97 10.22 -15.92
CA SER A 164 4.29 10.38 -16.53
C SER A 164 4.42 11.70 -17.32
N LEU A 165 3.33 12.17 -17.92
CA LEU A 165 3.30 13.36 -18.78
C LEU A 165 2.66 14.58 -18.11
N HIS A 166 1.67 14.37 -17.24
CA HIS A 166 0.82 15.41 -16.63
C HIS A 166 0.82 15.31 -15.09
N PHE A 167 1.97 14.99 -14.48
CA PHE A 167 2.10 15.12 -13.04
C PHE A 167 1.99 16.61 -12.64
N PRO A 168 1.16 16.97 -11.65
CA PRO A 168 0.92 18.37 -11.33
C PRO A 168 2.15 19.03 -10.70
N GLU A 169 2.58 20.17 -11.25
CA GLU A 169 3.74 20.94 -10.75
C GLU A 169 3.53 21.49 -9.33
N ALA A 170 2.28 21.68 -8.91
CA ALA A 170 1.95 22.13 -7.56
C ALA A 170 2.29 21.10 -6.46
N HIS A 171 2.59 19.86 -6.82
CA HIS A 171 3.03 18.87 -5.84
C HIS A 171 4.49 19.16 -5.42
N PRO A 172 4.83 19.19 -4.12
CA PRO A 172 6.18 19.56 -3.64
C PRO A 172 7.33 18.70 -4.19
N ARG A 173 6.99 17.50 -4.68
CA ARG A 173 7.91 16.50 -5.24
C ARG A 173 7.64 16.19 -6.72
N ALA A 174 7.11 17.16 -7.47
CA ALA A 174 6.57 16.91 -8.81
C ALA A 174 7.55 16.21 -9.76
N GLN A 175 8.82 16.67 -9.81
CA GLN A 175 9.84 16.06 -10.67
C GLN A 175 10.11 14.60 -10.28
N GLU A 176 10.45 14.35 -9.02
CA GLU A 176 10.74 13.00 -8.49
C GLU A 176 9.58 12.04 -8.75
N ARG A 177 8.35 12.51 -8.56
CA ARG A 177 7.14 11.70 -8.76
C ARG A 177 6.90 11.42 -10.25
N ARG A 178 7.14 12.37 -11.14
CA ARG A 178 7.06 12.14 -12.59
C ARG A 178 8.07 11.09 -13.05
N GLU A 179 9.32 11.21 -12.63
CA GLU A 179 10.38 10.22 -12.93
C GLU A 179 10.03 8.84 -12.38
N PHE A 180 9.47 8.80 -11.17
CA PHE A 180 8.92 7.59 -10.57
C PHE A 180 7.82 6.97 -11.44
N PHE A 181 6.80 7.71 -11.86
CA PHE A 181 5.72 7.17 -12.69
C PHE A 181 6.19 6.75 -14.08
N GLN A 182 7.19 7.44 -14.66
CA GLN A 182 7.84 6.98 -15.90
C GLN A 182 8.54 5.63 -15.72
N LYS A 183 9.22 5.42 -14.58
CA LYS A 183 9.82 4.13 -14.23
C LYS A 183 8.76 3.05 -14.10
N GLU A 184 7.66 3.31 -13.38
CA GLU A 184 6.56 2.36 -13.21
C GLU A 184 5.87 2.03 -14.55
N LEU A 185 5.70 3.02 -15.44
CA LEU A 185 5.18 2.80 -16.79
C LEU A 185 6.09 1.87 -17.59
N GLY A 186 7.41 2.01 -17.47
CA GLY A 186 8.38 1.10 -18.07
C GLY A 186 8.21 -0.35 -17.61
N TYR A 187 8.13 -0.58 -16.29
CA TYR A 187 7.86 -1.92 -15.73
C TYR A 187 6.52 -2.48 -16.22
N PHE A 188 5.48 -1.65 -16.25
CA PHE A 188 4.16 -2.07 -16.72
C PHE A 188 4.18 -2.48 -18.21
N LEU A 189 4.88 -1.73 -19.07
CA LEU A 189 5.01 -2.07 -20.49
C LEU A 189 5.77 -3.40 -20.69
N ILE A 190 6.81 -3.67 -19.90
CA ILE A 190 7.51 -4.97 -19.90
C ILE A 190 6.52 -6.08 -19.54
N GLN A 191 5.75 -5.90 -18.46
CA GLN A 191 4.76 -6.88 -18.01
C GLN A 191 3.70 -7.14 -19.08
N MET A 192 3.11 -6.08 -19.62
CA MET A 192 2.07 -6.15 -20.67
C MET A 192 2.59 -6.79 -21.96
N ARG A 193 3.90 -6.71 -22.24
CA ARG A 193 4.50 -7.38 -23.39
C ARG A 193 4.65 -8.89 -23.17
N LYS A 194 5.00 -9.31 -21.95
CA LYS A 194 5.12 -10.73 -21.57
C LYS A 194 3.75 -11.40 -21.51
N GLU A 195 2.79 -10.73 -20.88
CA GLU A 195 1.42 -11.19 -20.75
C GLU A 195 0.56 -10.50 -21.79
N LEU A 196 0.47 -11.11 -22.98
CA LEU A 196 -0.40 -10.66 -24.07
C LEU A 196 -1.88 -10.85 -23.69
N THR A 197 -2.35 -10.08 -22.73
CA THR A 197 -3.76 -10.09 -22.31
C THR A 197 -4.59 -9.33 -23.33
N LYS A 198 -5.71 -9.93 -23.76
CA LYS A 198 -6.68 -9.26 -24.66
C LYS A 198 -7.53 -8.21 -23.93
N LYS A 199 -7.49 -8.18 -22.59
CA LYS A 199 -8.30 -7.30 -21.75
C LYS A 199 -7.41 -6.23 -21.09
N PRO A 200 -7.89 -4.99 -20.94
CA PRO A 200 -7.18 -3.98 -20.19
C PRO A 200 -6.94 -4.40 -18.74
N ILE A 201 -5.72 -4.23 -18.24
CA ILE A 201 -5.40 -4.35 -16.82
C ILE A 201 -5.91 -3.10 -16.10
N LEU A 202 -6.73 -3.31 -15.07
CA LEU A 202 -7.28 -2.24 -14.24
C LEU A 202 -6.51 -2.11 -12.93
N GLY A 203 -6.52 -0.92 -12.35
CA GLY A 203 -5.85 -0.60 -11.11
C GLY A 203 -6.32 0.71 -10.49
N SER A 204 -5.61 1.13 -9.45
CA SER A 204 -5.81 2.42 -8.81
C SER A 204 -5.47 3.59 -9.74
N TYR A 205 -5.85 4.80 -9.32
CA TYR A 205 -5.48 6.03 -10.03
C TYR A 205 -3.97 6.29 -10.07
N ALA A 206 -3.19 5.61 -9.22
CA ALA A 206 -1.73 5.68 -9.20
C ALA A 206 -1.08 4.50 -9.96
N GLY A 207 -1.86 3.57 -10.52
CA GLY A 207 -1.36 2.42 -11.26
C GLY A 207 -1.01 1.19 -10.42
N ALA A 208 -1.44 1.14 -9.16
CA ALA A 208 -1.35 -0.06 -8.33
C ALA A 208 -2.36 -1.13 -8.78
N MET A 209 -1.97 -2.41 -8.75
CA MET A 209 -2.66 -3.48 -9.46
C MET A 209 -2.97 -4.68 -8.57
N GLY A 210 -4.07 -5.37 -8.91
CA GLY A 210 -4.46 -6.65 -8.33
C GLY A 210 -4.90 -6.59 -6.86
N LEU A 211 -5.07 -7.77 -6.28
CA LEU A 211 -5.39 -8.02 -4.88
C LEU A 211 -4.43 -7.30 -3.91
N PRO A 212 -3.10 -7.27 -4.13
CA PRO A 212 -2.16 -6.64 -3.20
C PRO A 212 -1.90 -5.16 -3.49
N GLN A 213 -2.53 -4.56 -4.51
CA GLN A 213 -2.21 -3.19 -4.98
C GLN A 213 -0.71 -2.97 -5.19
N PHE A 214 -0.04 -3.95 -5.82
CA PHE A 214 1.37 -3.78 -6.19
C PHE A 214 1.52 -2.77 -7.31
N MET A 215 2.47 -1.86 -7.15
CA MET A 215 2.99 -1.07 -8.27
C MET A 215 3.71 -2.00 -9.26
N PRO A 216 3.75 -1.68 -10.57
CA PRO A 216 4.40 -2.52 -11.58
C PRO A 216 5.83 -2.96 -11.22
N SER A 217 6.64 -2.06 -10.64
CA SER A 217 7.99 -2.41 -10.19
C SER A 217 8.00 -3.38 -9.01
N SER A 218 7.01 -3.31 -8.12
CA SER A 218 6.85 -4.25 -7.00
C SER A 218 6.40 -5.62 -7.52
N TRP A 219 5.49 -5.65 -8.49
CA TRP A 219 5.13 -6.89 -9.18
C TRP A 219 6.36 -7.55 -9.81
N ALA A 220 7.16 -6.78 -10.56
CA ALA A 220 8.35 -7.31 -11.22
C ALA A 220 9.43 -7.83 -10.28
N GLN A 221 9.49 -7.34 -9.04
CA GLN A 221 10.55 -7.69 -8.07
C GLN A 221 10.10 -8.74 -7.05
N PHE A 222 8.84 -8.71 -6.64
CA PHE A 222 8.38 -9.43 -5.45
C PHE A 222 7.24 -10.40 -5.74
N ALA A 223 6.60 -10.33 -6.91
CA ALA A 223 5.57 -11.29 -7.24
C ALA A 223 6.17 -12.69 -7.44
N VAL A 224 5.47 -13.71 -6.95
CA VAL A 224 5.88 -15.11 -7.03
C VAL A 224 4.72 -15.95 -7.54
N ASP A 225 5.04 -16.94 -8.37
CA ASP A 225 4.17 -18.05 -8.72
C ASP A 225 4.10 -18.97 -7.51
N PHE A 226 2.99 -18.92 -6.78
CA PHE A 226 2.89 -19.56 -5.47
C PHE A 226 2.11 -20.87 -5.48
N ASP A 227 1.39 -21.16 -6.57
CA ASP A 227 0.79 -22.48 -6.83
C ASP A 227 1.62 -23.35 -7.78
N GLY A 228 2.61 -22.79 -8.47
CA GLY A 228 3.56 -23.51 -9.31
C GLY A 228 3.03 -23.79 -10.72
N ASP A 229 2.08 -23.00 -11.22
CA ASP A 229 1.47 -23.20 -12.54
C ASP A 229 2.30 -22.60 -13.70
N GLY A 230 3.41 -21.92 -13.39
CA GLY A 230 4.30 -21.27 -14.34
C GLY A 230 3.92 -19.82 -14.68
N HIS A 231 2.87 -19.28 -14.05
CA HIS A 231 2.34 -17.94 -14.26
C HIS A 231 2.22 -17.17 -12.94
N ILE A 232 2.16 -15.84 -13.02
CA ILE A 232 1.99 -14.98 -11.84
C ILE A 232 0.80 -14.05 -12.09
N ASP A 233 -0.36 -14.34 -11.48
CA ASP A 233 -1.57 -13.54 -11.64
C ASP A 233 -2.07 -12.96 -10.29
N LEU A 234 -1.57 -11.79 -9.89
CA LEU A 234 -2.02 -11.14 -8.66
C LEU A 234 -3.42 -10.51 -8.77
N ILE A 235 -4.10 -10.59 -9.93
CA ILE A 235 -5.44 -10.03 -10.12
C ILE A 235 -6.50 -11.08 -9.84
N LYS A 236 -6.33 -12.31 -10.31
CA LYS A 236 -7.33 -13.39 -10.13
C LYS A 236 -6.82 -14.56 -9.33
N ASN A 237 -5.51 -14.77 -9.24
CA ASN A 237 -4.94 -15.84 -8.47
C ASN A 237 -4.66 -15.35 -7.04
N THR A 238 -5.56 -15.71 -6.14
CA THR A 238 -5.39 -15.41 -4.71
C THR A 238 -4.15 -16.10 -4.12
N THR A 239 -3.75 -17.25 -4.66
CA THR A 239 -2.57 -17.97 -4.17
C THR A 239 -1.29 -17.19 -4.44
N ASP A 240 -1.12 -16.67 -5.65
CA ASP A 240 0.01 -15.80 -6.00
C ASP A 240 -0.03 -14.50 -5.20
N ALA A 241 -1.21 -13.90 -4.99
CA ALA A 241 -1.34 -12.70 -4.18
C ALA A 241 -0.88 -12.92 -2.73
N ILE A 242 -1.29 -14.03 -2.10
CA ILE A 242 -0.87 -14.40 -0.74
C ILE A 242 0.65 -14.60 -0.69
N GLY A 243 1.20 -15.40 -1.60
CA GLY A 243 2.64 -15.68 -1.66
C GLY A 243 3.46 -14.42 -1.91
N SER A 244 3.00 -13.55 -2.80
CA SER A 244 3.68 -12.32 -3.18
C SER A 244 3.70 -11.27 -2.06
N VAL A 245 2.61 -11.13 -1.31
CA VAL A 245 2.61 -10.29 -0.10
C VAL A 245 3.62 -10.84 0.91
N ALA A 246 3.60 -12.14 1.19
CA ALA A 246 4.54 -12.75 2.14
C ALA A 246 6.01 -12.59 1.69
N HIS A 247 6.29 -12.82 0.41
CA HIS A 247 7.61 -12.62 -0.18
C HIS A 247 8.05 -11.16 -0.08
N TYR A 248 7.18 -10.19 -0.39
CA TYR A 248 7.47 -8.75 -0.24
C TYR A 248 7.96 -8.41 1.17
N PHE A 249 7.20 -8.81 2.19
CA PHE A 249 7.57 -8.58 3.60
C PHE A 249 8.92 -9.20 3.93
N ARG A 250 9.16 -10.45 3.50
CA ARG A 250 10.44 -11.12 3.68
C ARG A 250 11.60 -10.38 2.99
N SER A 251 11.42 -9.94 1.74
CA SER A 251 12.43 -9.21 0.96
C SER A 251 12.77 -7.85 1.58
N PHE A 252 11.82 -7.19 2.24
CA PHE A 252 12.05 -5.94 2.97
C PHE A 252 12.62 -6.13 4.38
N GLY A 253 12.89 -7.37 4.79
CA GLY A 253 13.61 -7.68 6.03
C GLY A 253 12.72 -8.03 7.21
N TRP A 254 11.50 -8.52 6.99
CA TRP A 254 10.64 -9.03 8.06
C TRP A 254 11.36 -10.07 8.93
N LYS A 255 11.33 -9.85 10.25
CA LYS A 255 11.95 -10.69 11.27
C LYS A 255 10.89 -11.56 11.95
N THR A 256 10.87 -12.84 11.64
CA THR A 256 9.91 -13.79 12.22
C THR A 256 9.97 -13.81 13.74
N GLY A 257 8.81 -13.74 14.40
CA GLY A 257 8.69 -13.75 15.86
C GLY A 257 8.97 -12.41 16.56
N MET A 258 9.51 -11.42 15.86
CA MET A 258 9.69 -10.07 16.41
C MET A 258 8.32 -9.34 16.47
N PRO A 259 7.94 -8.77 17.62
CA PRO A 259 6.76 -7.92 17.72
C PRO A 259 6.84 -6.72 16.78
N THR A 260 5.71 -6.28 16.24
CA THR A 260 5.69 -5.07 15.41
C THR A 260 5.97 -3.83 16.25
N HIS A 261 5.38 -3.72 17.43
CA HIS A 261 5.57 -2.57 18.30
C HIS A 261 5.40 -2.99 19.76
N TYR A 262 5.72 -2.07 20.68
CA TYR A 262 5.50 -2.19 22.12
C TYR A 262 4.71 -1.00 22.64
N ALA A 263 3.99 -1.17 23.75
CA ALA A 263 3.39 -0.06 24.48
C ALA A 263 4.47 0.81 25.15
N VAL A 264 4.16 2.09 25.33
CA VAL A 264 5.03 3.08 25.99
C VAL A 264 4.26 3.90 27.00
N ASP A 265 4.87 4.13 28.15
CA ASP A 265 4.52 5.18 29.09
C ASP A 265 5.50 6.36 28.91
N LEU A 266 4.97 7.51 28.48
CA LEU A 266 5.77 8.69 28.19
C LEU A 266 5.86 9.60 29.42
N GLN A 267 7.07 9.65 29.99
CA GLN A 267 7.47 10.56 31.05
C GLN A 267 8.56 11.54 30.55
N SER A 268 8.72 11.62 29.22
CA SER A 268 9.68 12.48 28.55
C SER A 268 9.42 13.96 28.83
N LYS A 269 10.50 14.71 29.00
CA LYS A 269 10.45 16.19 28.95
C LYS A 269 10.27 16.64 27.51
N GLU A 270 9.72 17.83 27.30
CA GLU A 270 9.43 18.39 25.97
C GLU A 270 10.59 18.24 24.97
N LYS A 271 11.80 18.71 25.35
CA LYS A 271 13.00 18.58 24.50
C LYS A 271 13.34 17.13 24.15
N ASP A 272 13.21 16.21 25.11
CA ASP A 272 13.53 14.80 24.87
C ASP A 272 12.48 14.13 23.99
N LEU A 273 11.20 14.51 24.14
CA LEU A 273 10.12 14.06 23.28
C LEU A 273 10.33 14.54 21.83
N ASP A 274 10.67 15.82 21.64
CA ASP A 274 10.98 16.37 20.32
C ASP A 274 12.11 15.59 19.65
N ASP A 275 13.21 15.35 20.38
CA ASP A 275 14.35 14.56 19.89
C ASP A 275 13.93 13.13 19.48
N LEU A 276 13.07 12.49 20.28
CA LEU A 276 12.58 11.12 20.00
C LEU A 276 11.68 11.05 18.76
N LEU A 277 10.97 12.14 18.43
CA LEU A 277 10.04 12.20 17.30
C LEU A 277 10.72 12.59 15.97
N VAL A 278 11.94 13.13 15.98
CA VAL A 278 12.68 13.53 14.76
C VAL A 278 12.78 12.41 13.71
N PRO A 279 13.11 11.14 14.07
CA PRO A 279 13.21 10.07 13.08
C PRO A 279 11.87 9.56 12.54
N ASP A 280 10.75 10.00 13.12
CA ASP A 280 9.39 9.54 12.79
C ASP A 280 9.29 8.00 12.87
N ILE A 281 9.07 7.32 11.74
CA ILE A 281 8.92 5.86 11.69
C ILE A 281 10.25 5.09 11.63
N LEU A 282 11.38 5.76 11.45
CA LEU A 282 12.68 5.09 11.26
C LEU A 282 13.27 4.66 12.61
N PRO A 283 13.41 3.34 12.87
CA PRO A 283 14.01 2.88 14.12
C PRO A 283 15.45 3.37 14.25
N SER A 284 15.73 4.11 15.32
CA SER A 284 16.97 4.87 15.49
C SER A 284 17.56 4.82 16.91
N PHE A 285 16.79 4.36 17.90
CA PHE A 285 17.16 4.43 19.31
C PHE A 285 17.28 3.03 19.92
N SER A 286 18.17 2.86 20.90
CA SER A 286 18.18 1.68 21.76
C SER A 286 17.14 1.79 22.88
N VAL A 287 16.87 0.68 23.57
CA VAL A 287 16.05 0.67 24.81
C VAL A 287 16.63 1.62 25.87
N ALA A 288 17.96 1.69 25.99
CA ALA A 288 18.62 2.55 26.96
C ALA A 288 18.46 4.04 26.63
N ASP A 289 18.52 4.40 25.34
CA ASP A 289 18.29 5.78 24.88
C ASP A 289 16.86 6.21 25.19
N LEU A 290 15.88 5.37 24.84
CA LEU A 290 14.46 5.61 25.11
C LEU A 290 14.20 5.82 26.61
N LYS A 291 14.74 4.93 27.45
CA LYS A 291 14.61 5.04 28.91
C LYS A 291 15.23 6.31 29.47
N THR A 292 16.43 6.68 29.00
CA THR A 292 17.13 7.90 29.44
C THR A 292 16.34 9.16 29.06
N LYS A 293 15.62 9.12 27.93
CA LYS A 293 14.75 10.18 27.43
C LYS A 293 13.32 10.11 27.98
N GLY A 294 13.03 9.23 28.94
CA GLY A 294 11.73 9.15 29.60
C GLY A 294 10.64 8.39 28.84
N ALA A 295 10.96 7.67 27.77
CA ALA A 295 10.04 6.76 27.09
C ALA A 295 10.18 5.34 27.68
N LEU A 296 9.30 5.00 28.63
CA LEU A 296 9.36 3.74 29.36
C LEU A 296 8.57 2.67 28.62
N ILE A 297 9.25 1.60 28.21
CA ILE A 297 8.69 0.52 27.41
C ILE A 297 8.20 -0.61 28.33
N GLU A 298 7.13 -1.30 27.92
CA GLU A 298 6.65 -2.51 28.60
C GLU A 298 7.75 -3.57 28.79
N GLU A 299 7.56 -4.48 29.75
CA GLU A 299 8.57 -5.46 30.18
C GLU A 299 9.18 -6.26 29.02
N ARG A 300 8.35 -6.76 28.10
CA ARG A 300 8.83 -7.51 26.93
C ARG A 300 9.72 -6.66 26.02
N GLY A 301 9.41 -5.37 25.87
CA GLY A 301 10.17 -4.43 25.06
C GLY A 301 11.53 -4.08 25.68
N GLN A 302 11.70 -4.22 27.00
CA GLN A 302 12.98 -3.95 27.68
C GLN A 302 14.08 -4.95 27.27
N GLN A 303 13.69 -6.14 26.82
CA GLN A 303 14.60 -7.17 26.32
C GLN A 303 14.82 -7.08 24.80
N HIS A 304 14.27 -6.06 24.13
CA HIS A 304 14.38 -5.94 22.69
C HIS A 304 15.83 -5.69 22.26
N VAL A 305 16.29 -6.46 21.28
CA VAL A 305 17.59 -6.28 20.64
C VAL A 305 17.38 -5.71 19.25
N GLY A 306 17.82 -4.47 19.06
CA GLY A 306 17.69 -3.75 17.81
C GLY A 306 17.26 -2.29 18.02
N PRO A 307 17.29 -1.49 16.95
CA PRO A 307 16.82 -0.12 17.00
C PRO A 307 15.29 -0.06 17.10
N LEU A 308 14.81 1.01 17.71
CA LEU A 308 13.41 1.32 17.99
C LEU A 308 13.09 2.77 17.59
N ALA A 309 11.82 3.05 17.30
CA ALA A 309 11.33 4.39 16.99
C ALA A 309 10.14 4.74 17.89
N LEU A 310 10.09 5.99 18.39
CA LEU A 310 8.87 6.51 19.00
C LEU A 310 7.95 6.99 17.87
N VAL A 311 6.81 6.33 17.71
CA VAL A 311 5.83 6.66 16.68
C VAL A 311 4.65 7.40 17.30
N GLU A 312 4.34 8.57 16.75
CA GLU A 312 3.20 9.39 17.17
C GLU A 312 2.01 9.26 16.22
N LEU A 313 0.82 9.15 16.81
CA LEU A 313 -0.47 9.10 16.14
C LEU A 313 -1.39 10.16 16.76
N HIS A 314 -1.50 11.32 16.12
CA HIS A 314 -2.46 12.36 16.51
C HIS A 314 -3.91 11.85 16.51
N ASN A 315 -4.72 12.34 17.46
CA ASN A 315 -6.14 12.03 17.62
C ASN A 315 -7.03 13.27 17.41
N GLY A 316 -6.73 14.06 16.37
CA GLY A 316 -7.40 15.34 16.14
C GLY A 316 -7.06 16.33 17.25
N GLY A 317 -8.06 16.73 18.04
CA GLY A 317 -7.87 17.62 19.19
C GLY A 317 -7.56 16.90 20.51
N ALA A 318 -7.62 15.56 20.54
CA ALA A 318 -7.29 14.78 21.73
C ALA A 318 -5.79 14.45 21.80
N THR A 319 -5.33 14.01 22.97
CA THR A 319 -3.94 13.60 23.20
C THR A 319 -3.50 12.54 22.18
N PRO A 320 -2.31 12.69 21.57
CA PRO A 320 -1.79 11.69 20.65
C PRO A 320 -1.60 10.33 21.34
N SER A 321 -1.66 9.27 20.53
CA SER A 321 -1.25 7.93 20.93
C SER A 321 0.19 7.69 20.52
N TYR A 322 0.92 6.92 21.32
CA TYR A 322 2.33 6.60 21.06
C TYR A 322 2.56 5.10 21.14
N VAL A 323 3.46 4.61 20.29
CA VAL A 323 3.97 3.23 20.33
C VAL A 323 5.47 3.23 20.07
N ILE A 324 6.16 2.20 20.55
CA ILE A 324 7.55 1.97 20.15
C ILE A 324 7.58 1.00 18.98
N GLY A 325 7.80 1.53 17.78
CA GLY A 325 7.93 0.75 16.55
C GLY A 325 9.27 0.00 16.49
N THR A 326 9.22 -1.27 16.12
CA THR A 326 10.42 -2.09 15.82
C THR A 326 10.77 -2.05 14.34
N ASP A 327 11.81 -2.78 13.94
CA ASP A 327 12.09 -3.07 12.53
C ASP A 327 10.86 -3.66 11.81
N ASN A 328 10.06 -4.52 12.44
CA ASN A 328 8.86 -5.08 11.80
C ASN A 328 7.75 -4.03 11.58
N PHE A 329 7.62 -3.04 12.47
CA PHE A 329 6.76 -1.88 12.20
C PHE A 329 7.24 -1.15 10.94
N TYR A 330 8.54 -0.88 10.89
CA TYR A 330 9.16 -0.19 9.76
C TYR A 330 8.98 -0.98 8.45
N VAL A 331 9.11 -2.31 8.46
CA VAL A 331 8.86 -3.17 7.30
C VAL A 331 7.42 -3.00 6.77
N ILE A 332 6.41 -2.89 7.63
CA ILE A 332 5.02 -2.64 7.19
C ILE A 332 4.91 -1.29 6.49
N THR A 333 5.61 -0.26 6.97
CA THR A 333 5.64 1.05 6.31
C THR A 333 6.35 1.04 4.94
N ARG A 334 7.08 -0.04 4.61
CA ARG A 334 7.62 -0.22 3.25
C ARG A 334 6.52 -0.54 2.25
N TYR A 335 5.38 -1.06 2.68
CA TYR A 335 4.21 -1.28 1.81
C TYR A 335 3.50 0.05 1.52
N ASN A 336 3.33 0.88 2.55
CA ASN A 336 2.89 2.27 2.44
C ASN A 336 3.56 3.12 3.55
N TRP A 337 4.28 4.18 3.16
CA TRP A 337 5.06 5.03 4.08
C TRP A 337 4.16 5.90 4.97
N SER A 338 3.51 5.26 5.95
CA SER A 338 2.56 5.89 6.87
C SER A 338 2.43 5.06 8.15
N SER A 339 2.68 5.69 9.31
CA SER A 339 2.45 5.07 10.62
C SER A 339 0.98 4.69 10.85
N TYR A 340 0.05 5.49 10.32
CA TYR A 340 -1.39 5.23 10.40
C TYR A 340 -1.76 3.99 9.60
N TYR A 341 -1.20 3.85 8.40
CA TYR A 341 -1.40 2.65 7.60
C TYR A 341 -0.85 1.42 8.32
N ALA A 342 0.39 1.50 8.83
CA ALA A 342 1.02 0.38 9.51
C ALA A 342 0.21 -0.06 10.74
N MET A 343 -0.22 0.88 11.58
CA MET A 343 -1.08 0.56 12.72
C MET A 343 -2.43 -0.01 12.32
N ALA A 344 -3.06 0.47 11.23
CA ALA A 344 -4.32 -0.10 10.77
C ALA A 344 -4.18 -1.55 10.29
N VAL A 345 -3.09 -1.84 9.58
CA VAL A 345 -2.74 -3.22 9.18
C VAL A 345 -2.48 -4.09 10.42
N ILE A 346 -1.70 -3.60 11.38
CA ILE A 346 -1.37 -4.33 12.61
C ILE A 346 -2.63 -4.66 13.40
N GLU A 347 -3.47 -3.67 13.68
CA GLU A 347 -4.69 -3.88 14.47
C GLU A 347 -5.72 -4.75 13.75
N LEU A 348 -5.84 -4.63 12.42
CA LEU A 348 -6.68 -5.53 11.64
C LEU A 348 -6.15 -6.97 11.70
N SER A 349 -4.84 -7.16 11.56
CA SER A 349 -4.17 -8.46 11.69
C SER A 349 -4.44 -9.09 13.05
N GLU A 350 -4.25 -8.35 14.14
CA GLU A 350 -4.53 -8.84 15.49
C GLU A 350 -6.01 -9.18 15.70
N THR A 351 -6.91 -8.36 15.15
CA THR A 351 -8.35 -8.58 15.23
C THR A 351 -8.74 -9.86 14.50
N LEU A 352 -8.26 -10.05 13.27
CA LEU A 352 -8.49 -11.28 12.49
C LEU A 352 -7.93 -12.51 13.20
N ALA A 353 -6.71 -12.43 13.74
CA ALA A 353 -6.12 -13.53 14.50
C ALA A 353 -6.95 -13.91 15.74
N ARG A 354 -7.55 -12.93 16.43
CA ARG A 354 -8.47 -13.20 17.55
C ARG A 354 -9.76 -13.85 17.08
N GLU A 355 -10.37 -13.39 16.00
CA GLU A 355 -11.62 -13.97 15.47
C GLU A 355 -11.44 -15.39 14.95
N ILE A 356 -10.32 -15.68 14.29
CA ILE A 356 -9.98 -17.05 13.86
C ILE A 356 -9.82 -17.98 15.06
N LYS A 357 -9.18 -17.54 16.15
CA LYS A 357 -9.04 -18.34 17.38
C LYS A 357 -10.36 -18.61 18.12
N LYS A 358 -11.36 -17.73 17.96
CA LYS A 358 -12.69 -17.92 18.57
C LYS A 358 -13.56 -18.91 17.81
N THR A 359 -13.28 -19.12 16.54
CA THR A 359 -14.04 -20.02 15.66
C THR A 359 -13.39 -21.41 15.73
N PRO A 360 -14.00 -22.40 16.40
CA PRO A 360 -13.38 -23.70 16.67
C PRO A 360 -13.13 -24.54 15.42
#